data_AF-A0A7Z8QH28-F1
#
_entry.id   AF-A0A7Z8QH28-F1
#
_cell.length_a   1.000
_cell.length_b   1.000
_cell.length_c   1.000
_cell.angle_alpha   90.00
_cell.angle_beta   90.00
_cell.angle_gamma   90.00
#
_symmetry.space_group_name_H-M   'P 1'
#
loop_
_entity.id
_entity.type
_entity.pdbx_description
1 polymer ?
#
loop_
_entity_poly.entity_id
_entity_poly.type
_entity_poly.pdbx_seq_one_letter_code
_entity_poly.pdbx_strand_id
1 'polypeptide(L)' 'MKTLYQHPITDIRAVTQLLGVETNTATYLINDLVKYGVLEEMTGKRRNRIFLFKEYLMIFRRVD' A
#
# COMPACT_ATOMS: atom_id res chain seq x y z
N MET A 1 -6.72 -0.33 7.70
CA MET A 1 -7.50 -0.95 6.59
C MET A 1 -8.55 -0.02 5.99
N LYS A 2 -9.44 0.64 6.76
CA LYS A 2 -10.50 1.53 6.23
C LYS A 2 -10.02 2.50 5.12
N THR A 3 -8.85 3.12 5.31
CA THR A 3 -8.29 4.07 4.34
C THR A 3 -7.97 3.44 2.99
N LEU A 4 -7.45 2.20 2.93
CA LEU A 4 -7.08 1.56 1.67
C LEU A 4 -8.29 1.22 0.80
N TYR A 5 -9.47 1.01 1.39
CA TYR A 5 -10.71 0.80 0.62
C TYR A 5 -11.22 2.10 -0.03
N GLN A 6 -10.89 3.25 0.55
CA GLN A 6 -11.25 4.58 0.02
C GLN A 6 -10.17 5.13 -0.92
N HIS A 7 -8.90 4.85 -0.60
CA HIS A 7 -7.71 5.29 -1.31
C HIS A 7 -6.80 4.06 -1.49
N PRO A 8 -6.98 3.27 -2.56
CA PRO A 8 -6.27 2.01 -2.77
C PRO A 8 -4.80 2.20 -3.17
N ILE A 9 -4.29 3.43 -3.07
CA ILE A 9 -2.91 3.81 -3.39
C ILE A 9 -2.34 4.48 -2.15
N THR A 10 -1.15 4.08 -1.72
CA THR A 10 -0.45 4.69 -0.59
C THR A 10 1.06 4.72 -0.83
N ASP A 11 1.77 5.52 -0.05
CA ASP A 11 3.22 5.48 0.09
C ASP A 11 3.62 5.48 1.58
N ILE A 12 4.93 5.39 1.88
CA ILE A 12 5.42 5.38 3.26
C ILE A 12 5.06 6.68 4.00
N ARG A 13 5.10 7.83 3.31
CA ARG A 13 4.83 9.15 3.92
C ARG A 13 3.35 9.29 4.29
N ALA A 14 2.45 8.81 3.45
CA ALA A 14 1.02 8.79 3.75
C ALA A 14 0.73 7.91 4.97
N VAL A 15 1.39 6.75 5.08
CA VAL A 15 1.22 5.83 6.22
C VAL A 15 1.74 6.44 7.52
N THR A 16 2.91 7.08 7.51
CA THR A 16 3.44 7.75 8.70
C THR A 16 2.50 8.85 9.19
N GLN A 17 1.97 9.67 8.27
CA GLN A 17 1.02 10.73 8.60
C GLN A 17 -0.32 10.17 9.09
N LEU A 18 -0.85 9.15 8.44
CA LEU A 18 -2.14 8.53 8.77
C LEU A 18 -2.11 7.87 10.16
N LEU A 19 -1.01 7.18 10.50
CA LEU A 19 -0.92 6.38 11.71
C LEU A 19 -0.17 7.10 12.84
N GLY A 20 0.47 8.23 12.59
CA GLY A 20 1.29 8.95 13.57
C GLY A 20 2.52 8.16 14.02
N VAL A 21 3.09 7.34 13.12
CA VAL A 21 4.24 6.47 13.43
C VAL A 21 5.49 6.91 12.69
N GLU A 22 6.65 6.48 13.19
CA GLU A 22 7.92 6.69 12.52
C GLU A 22 8.02 5.94 11.18
N THR A 23 8.86 6.46 10.28
CA THR A 23 9.12 5.91 8.95
C THR A 23 9.52 4.45 8.97
N ASN A 24 10.34 4.02 9.95
CA ASN A 24 10.77 2.62 10.05
C ASN A 24 9.58 1.70 10.34
N THR A 25 8.73 2.07 11.29
CA THR A 25 7.50 1.34 11.64
C THR A 25 6.55 1.27 10.44
N ALA A 26 6.32 2.38 9.75
CA ALA A 26 5.50 2.41 8.53
C ALA A 26 6.09 1.52 7.43
N THR A 27 7.42 1.49 7.29
CA THR A 27 8.13 0.66 6.32
C THR A 27 7.97 -0.83 6.63
N TYR A 28 8.10 -1.24 7.90
CA TYR A 28 7.86 -2.63 8.30
C TYR A 28 6.43 -3.06 8.00
N LEU A 29 5.44 -2.25 8.38
CA LEU A 29 4.03 -2.52 8.09
C LEU A 29 3.78 -2.68 6.58
N ILE A 30 4.29 -1.75 5.77
CA ILE A 30 4.11 -1.83 4.32
C ILE A 30 4.81 -3.05 3.72
N ASN A 31 6.01 -3.38 4.18
CA ASN A 31 6.71 -4.59 3.73
C ASN A 31 5.95 -5.86 4.11
N ASP A 32 5.33 -5.93 5.28
CA ASP A 32 4.49 -7.06 5.68
C ASP A 32 3.25 -7.15 4.77
N LEU A 33 2.55 -6.04 4.52
CA LEU A 33 1.40 -6.02 3.61
C LEU A 33 1.78 -6.46 2.18
N VAL A 34 2.98 -6.11 1.71
CA VAL A 34 3.51 -6.58 0.43
C VAL A 34 3.82 -8.08 0.48
N LYS A 35 4.51 -8.53 1.52
CA LYS A 35 4.87 -9.93 1.73
C LYS A 35 3.63 -10.84 1.76
N TYR A 36 2.54 -10.37 2.35
CA TYR A 36 1.27 -11.10 2.44
C TYR A 36 0.34 -10.88 1.23
N GLY A 37 0.76 -10.16 0.19
CA GLY A 37 -0.01 -9.99 -1.05
C GLY A 37 -1.09 -8.90 -1.02
N VAL A 38 -1.27 -8.21 0.11
CA VAL A 38 -2.26 -7.14 0.26
C VAL A 38 -1.88 -5.92 -0.59
N LEU A 39 -0.59 -5.58 -0.65
CA LEU A 39 -0.09 -4.45 -1.42
C LEU A 39 0.90 -4.88 -2.50
N GLU A 40 0.87 -4.23 -3.65
CA GLU A 40 1.84 -4.41 -4.73
C GLU A 40 2.64 -3.11 -4.92
N GLU A 41 3.97 -3.22 -5.01
CA GLU A 41 4.84 -2.09 -5.32
C GLU A 41 4.80 -1.80 -6.82
N MET A 42 4.52 -0.55 -7.21
CA MET A 42 4.22 -0.20 -8.60
C MET A 42 5.33 0.56 -9.33
N THR A 43 6.36 1.03 -8.63
CA THR A 43 7.32 2.01 -9.18
C THR A 43 8.63 1.40 -9.65
N GLY A 44 9.03 0.23 -9.13
CA GLY A 44 10.33 -0.38 -9.38
C GLY A 44 11.53 0.42 -8.84
N LYS A 45 11.28 1.47 -8.05
CA LYS A 45 12.31 2.41 -7.57
C LYS A 45 12.74 2.11 -6.15
N ARG A 46 13.95 2.56 -5.78
CA ARG A 46 14.46 2.46 -4.40
C ARG A 46 13.85 3.46 -3.41
N ARG A 47 13.31 4.59 -3.89
CA ARG A 47 12.73 5.67 -3.09
C ARG A 47 11.45 6.18 -3.73
N ASN A 48 10.60 6.84 -2.93
CA ASN A 48 9.29 7.36 -3.35
C ASN A 48 8.42 6.26 -3.99
N ARG A 49 8.45 5.06 -3.36
CA ARG A 49 7.70 3.89 -3.78
C ARG A 49 6.21 4.10 -3.53
N ILE A 50 5.41 3.64 -4.48
CA ILE A 50 3.94 3.67 -4.42
C ILE A 50 3.46 2.23 -4.34
N PHE A 51 2.48 2.01 -3.47
CA PHE A 51 1.90 0.71 -3.18
C PHE A 51 0.42 0.70 -3.50
N LEU A 52 -0.03 -0.33 -4.21
CA LEU A 52 -1.40 -0.50 -4.70
C LEU A 52 -2.09 -1.66 -3.97
N PHE A 53 -3.32 -1.44 -3.50
CA PHE A 53 -4.18 -2.52 -3.00
C PHE A 53 -4.80 -3.29 -4.16
N LYS A 54 -3.95 -4.05 -4.86
CA LYS A 54 -4.31 -4.70 -6.13
C LYS A 54 -5.43 -5.74 -5.96
N GLU A 55 -5.39 -6.54 -4.90
CA GLU A 55 -6.45 -7.53 -4.64
C GLU A 55 -7.83 -6.89 -4.56
N TYR A 56 -7.95 -5.74 -3.87
CA TYR A 56 -9.20 -5.00 -3.79
C TYR A 56 -9.67 -4.49 -5.15
N LEU A 57 -8.75 -3.92 -5.94
CA LEU A 57 -9.09 -3.41 -7.27
C LEU A 57 -9.48 -4.51 -8.26
N MET A 58 -8.89 -5.71 -8.11
CA MET A 58 -9.21 -6.86 -8.97
C MET A 58 -10.68 -7.32 -8.81
N ILE A 59 -11.33 -7.06 -7.66
CA ILE A 59 -12.76 -7.35 -7.46
C ILE A 59 -13.65 -6.60 -8.47
N PHE A 60 -13.23 -5.40 -8.88
CA PHE A 60 -13.99 -4.57 -9.83
C PHE A 60 -13.60 -4.84 -11.29
N ARG A 61 -12.59 -5.68 -11.53
CA ARG A 61 -12.16 -6.01 -12.88
C ARG A 61 -13.12 -7.07 -13.43
N ARG A 62 -13.98 -6.68 -14.38
CA ARG A 62 -14.74 -7.65 -15.18
C ARG A 62 -13.75 -8.59 -15.87
N VAL A 63 -13.94 -9.88 -15.66
CA VAL A 63 -13.45 -10.92 -16.57
C VAL A 63 -14.46 -10.91 -17.71
N ASP A 64 -14.04 -10.42 -18.88
CA ASP A 64 -14.75 -10.72 -20.12
C ASP A 64 -14.48 -12.17 -20.53
#